data_AF-A0A7S1SBQ2-F1
#
_entry.id   AF-A0A7S1SBQ2-F1
#
_cell.length_a   1.000
_cell.length_b   1.000
_cell.length_c   1.000
_cell.angle_alpha   90.00
_cell.angle_beta   90.00
_cell.angle_gamma   90.00
#
_symmetry.space_group_name_H-M   'P 1'
#
loop_
_entity.id
_entity.type
_entity.pdbx_description
1 polymer ?
#
loop_
_entity_poly.entity_id
_entity_poly.type
_entity_poly.pdbx_seq_one_letter_code
_entity_poly.pdbx_strand_id
1 'polypeptide(L)'
;KRPAAPPAAAARTGGGRPKSPGRLGQAALRWKQEGRFKLKWKPHRGFEQIWSTQASTAEAGVSIWGLKTKMDGNRASFTTRGAVVKEKVTFGHLASAGLAKPMEVDVLEVTDEDETGWLKSGSMDKLREFLTIFFPFPERFEKVWYRMPTARGMSPVYIWRPVPHSKDYVGLGTIATLEDVEPPLDSVRCVHRSFVKDLPTGELAQLYTDTGVAGPPACIWAHAKAGSHALFALSVGPTAAQAPEIFAMQRVDGGRFYMDFPGQGDASGAASPTTPFSRSR
;
A
#
# COMPACT_ATOMS: atom_id res chain seq x y z
N LYS A 1 -29.76 25.59 -5.23
CA LYS A 1 -29.88 24.41 -4.34
C LYS A 1 -28.46 23.98 -3.95
N ARG A 2 -28.00 24.31 -2.73
CA ARG A 2 -26.69 23.88 -2.23
C ARG A 2 -26.73 22.36 -1.97
N PRO A 3 -25.72 21.57 -2.36
CA PRO A 3 -25.63 20.18 -1.92
C PRO A 3 -25.39 20.14 -0.41
N ALA A 4 -26.11 19.26 0.29
CA ALA A 4 -25.94 19.03 1.71
C ALA A 4 -24.53 18.47 1.99
N ALA A 5 -23.86 19.02 2.98
CA ALA A 5 -22.57 18.50 3.46
C ALA A 5 -22.77 17.05 3.96
N PRO A 6 -21.85 16.13 3.64
CA PRO A 6 -21.91 14.77 4.18
C PRO A 6 -21.72 14.80 5.71
N PRO A 7 -22.36 13.89 6.46
CA PRO A 7 -22.21 13.81 7.90
C PRO A 7 -20.77 13.47 8.28
N ALA A 8 -20.21 14.22 9.22
CA ALA A 8 -18.89 13.99 9.78
C ALA A 8 -18.80 12.53 10.30
N ALA A 9 -17.80 11.80 9.83
CA ALA A 9 -17.54 10.44 10.27
C ALA A 9 -17.24 10.46 11.78
N ALA A 10 -18.08 9.80 12.57
CA ALA A 10 -17.86 9.63 14.00
C ALA A 10 -16.55 8.87 14.23
N ALA A 11 -15.56 9.54 14.82
CA ALA A 11 -14.32 8.94 15.26
C ALA A 11 -14.65 7.81 16.26
N ARG A 12 -14.35 6.57 15.87
CA ARG A 12 -14.47 5.41 16.76
C ARG A 12 -13.37 5.50 17.83
N THR A 13 -13.71 6.10 18.96
CA THR A 13 -12.90 6.04 20.19
C THR A 13 -13.18 4.72 20.90
N GLY A 14 -12.24 3.78 20.89
CA GLY A 14 -12.39 2.55 21.68
C GLY A 14 -11.54 1.33 21.32
N GLY A 15 -10.49 1.45 20.50
CA GLY A 15 -9.53 0.37 20.27
C GLY A 15 -8.32 0.54 21.17
N GLY A 16 -8.08 -0.37 22.13
CA GLY A 16 -6.81 -0.43 22.84
C GLY A 16 -5.64 -0.46 21.85
N ARG A 17 -4.56 0.27 22.16
CA ARG A 17 -3.40 0.41 21.26
C ARG A 17 -2.96 -0.98 20.79
N PRO A 18 -2.95 -1.27 19.48
CA PRO A 18 -2.52 -2.57 18.98
C PRO A 18 -1.08 -2.82 19.47
N LYS A 19 -0.86 -3.99 20.08
CA LYS A 19 0.48 -4.40 20.52
C LYS A 19 1.40 -4.38 19.30
N SER A 20 2.57 -3.75 19.42
CA SER A 20 3.58 -3.77 18.37
C SER A 20 3.87 -5.21 17.94
N PRO A 21 3.96 -5.50 16.64
CA PRO A 21 4.36 -6.82 16.17
C PRO A 21 5.70 -7.20 16.81
N GLY A 22 5.79 -8.40 17.38
CA GLY A 22 7.07 -8.93 17.85
C GLY A 22 8.08 -9.02 16.70
N ARG A 23 9.38 -8.98 17.01
CA ARG A 23 10.44 -9.08 16.00
C ARG A 23 10.33 -10.41 15.25
N LEU A 24 10.25 -10.35 13.92
CA LEU A 24 10.16 -11.53 13.07
C LEU A 24 11.53 -12.18 12.85
N GLY A 25 11.59 -13.51 13.00
CA GLY A 25 12.77 -14.29 12.64
C GLY A 25 12.95 -14.38 11.12
N GLN A 26 14.19 -14.54 10.66
CA GLN A 26 14.49 -14.59 9.21
C GLN A 26 13.72 -15.68 8.46
N ALA A 27 13.43 -16.82 9.08
CA ALA A 27 12.67 -17.91 8.47
C ALA A 27 11.24 -17.48 8.09
N ALA A 28 10.60 -16.64 8.91
CA ALA A 28 9.25 -16.12 8.64
C ALA A 28 9.21 -15.09 7.48
N LEU A 29 10.37 -14.53 7.12
CA LEU A 29 10.52 -13.49 6.09
C LEU A 29 10.92 -14.06 4.73
N ARG A 30 10.91 -15.39 4.56
CA ARG A 30 11.24 -16.04 3.29
C ARG A 30 9.98 -16.30 2.48
N TRP A 31 10.07 -15.98 1.19
CA TRP A 31 9.05 -16.36 0.23
C TRP A 31 9.11 -17.86 -0.02
N LYS A 32 7.95 -18.49 -0.13
CA LYS A 32 7.82 -19.93 -0.35
C LYS A 32 7.10 -20.23 -1.67
N GLN A 33 7.33 -21.43 -2.19
CA GLN A 33 6.61 -21.96 -3.35
C GLN A 33 5.18 -22.41 -2.98
N GLU A 34 4.97 -22.75 -1.71
CA GLU A 34 3.70 -23.17 -1.11
C GLU A 34 3.59 -22.65 0.32
N GLY A 35 2.37 -22.62 0.86
CA GLY A 35 2.08 -22.13 2.19
C GLY A 35 0.61 -21.74 2.32
N ARG A 36 0.19 -21.35 3.52
CA ARG A 36 -1.19 -20.99 3.79
C ARG A 36 -1.62 -19.69 3.11
N PHE A 37 -0.79 -18.65 3.20
CA PHE A 37 -1.13 -17.33 2.70
C PHE A 37 -0.52 -17.13 1.32
N LYS A 38 -1.39 -17.04 0.32
CA LYS A 38 -1.00 -16.75 -1.06
C LYS A 38 -1.01 -15.25 -1.29
N LEU A 39 0.14 -14.71 -1.68
CA LEU A 39 0.32 -13.31 -2.06
C LEU A 39 0.45 -13.22 -3.58
N LYS A 40 -0.37 -12.36 -4.20
CA LYS A 40 -0.39 -12.23 -5.66
C LYS A 40 -0.68 -10.80 -6.09
N TRP A 41 0.09 -10.29 -7.05
CA TRP A 41 -0.22 -9.02 -7.72
C TRP A 41 -1.42 -9.21 -8.65
N LYS A 42 -2.41 -8.32 -8.51
CA LYS A 42 -3.67 -8.38 -9.25
C LYS A 42 -3.98 -7.01 -9.86
N PRO A 43 -4.42 -6.97 -11.12
CA PRO A 43 -4.88 -5.72 -11.71
C PRO A 43 -6.08 -5.17 -10.96
N HIS A 44 -6.07 -3.86 -10.73
CA HIS A 44 -7.16 -3.10 -10.13
C HIS A 44 -7.55 -1.92 -11.01
N ARG A 45 -8.86 -1.67 -11.14
CA ARG A 45 -9.44 -0.68 -12.06
C ARG A 45 -10.37 0.34 -11.37
N GLY A 46 -10.53 0.20 -10.05
CA GLY A 46 -11.40 1.06 -9.25
C GLY A 46 -10.60 2.21 -8.66
N PHE A 47 -10.88 3.44 -9.08
CA PHE A 47 -10.15 4.61 -8.57
C PHE A 47 -11.10 5.75 -8.27
N GLU A 48 -10.76 6.54 -7.26
CA GLU A 48 -11.35 7.83 -6.96
C GLU A 48 -10.31 8.92 -7.07
N GLN A 49 -10.68 10.02 -7.73
CA GLN A 49 -9.81 11.19 -7.76
C GLN A 49 -9.91 11.88 -6.42
N ILE A 50 -8.76 12.06 -5.77
CA ILE A 50 -8.66 12.78 -4.51
C ILE A 50 -8.36 14.25 -4.79
N TRP A 51 -7.39 14.52 -5.67
CA TRP A 51 -6.95 15.87 -5.97
C TRP A 51 -6.36 15.97 -7.38
N SER A 52 -6.38 17.16 -7.99
CA SER A 52 -5.66 17.45 -9.23
C SER A 52 -5.38 18.94 -9.43
N THR A 53 -4.48 19.24 -10.37
CA THR A 53 -4.17 20.61 -10.79
C THR A 53 -5.08 21.15 -11.89
N GLN A 54 -6.23 20.53 -12.18
CA GLN A 54 -7.11 20.89 -13.29
C GLN A 54 -7.57 22.36 -13.29
N ALA A 55 -7.71 22.97 -12.11
CA ALA A 55 -8.10 24.39 -11.98
C ALA A 55 -6.91 25.36 -11.94
N SER A 56 -5.68 24.87 -12.16
CA SER A 56 -4.48 25.70 -12.19
C SER A 56 -4.02 25.95 -13.63
N THR A 57 -3.31 27.06 -13.85
CA THR A 57 -2.62 27.34 -15.12
C THR A 57 -1.26 26.64 -15.21
N ALA A 58 -1.03 25.58 -14.43
CA ALA A 58 0.24 24.87 -14.46
C ALA A 58 0.42 24.19 -15.83
N GLU A 59 1.62 24.29 -16.38
CA GLU A 59 1.95 23.75 -17.71
C GLU A 59 1.83 22.22 -17.76
N ALA A 60 2.09 21.53 -16.64
CA ALA A 60 1.91 20.10 -16.49
C ALA A 60 0.80 19.77 -15.48
N GLY A 61 -0.21 19.03 -15.94
CA GLY A 61 -1.24 18.47 -15.07
C GLY A 61 -0.66 17.40 -14.14
N VAL A 62 -1.16 17.31 -12.91
CA VAL A 62 -0.93 16.18 -12.00
C VAL A 62 -2.25 15.83 -11.32
N SER A 63 -2.46 14.55 -11.03
CA SER A 63 -3.64 14.07 -10.31
C SER A 63 -3.27 12.99 -9.30
N ILE A 64 -4.00 12.94 -8.19
CA ILE A 64 -3.82 11.98 -7.10
C ILE A 64 -5.10 11.14 -6.98
N TRP A 65 -4.92 9.82 -6.88
CA TRP A 65 -5.99 8.83 -6.93
C TRP A 65 -5.92 7.86 -5.75
N GLY A 66 -7.06 7.65 -5.09
CA GLY A 66 -7.27 6.58 -4.12
C GLY A 66 -7.76 5.32 -4.81
N LEU A 67 -7.44 4.15 -4.24
CA LEU A 67 -8.03 2.89 -4.70
C LEU A 67 -9.47 2.83 -4.19
N LYS A 68 -10.45 2.65 -5.10
CA LYS A 68 -11.79 2.22 -4.71
C LYS A 68 -11.75 0.73 -4.43
N THR A 69 -11.10 0.36 -3.34
CA THR A 69 -11.45 -0.88 -2.68
C THR A 69 -12.85 -0.64 -2.17
N LYS A 70 -13.85 -1.37 -2.69
CA LYS A 70 -14.99 -1.68 -1.83
C LYS A 70 -14.33 -2.37 -0.65
N MET A 71 -14.08 -1.63 0.42
CA MET A 71 -13.99 -2.24 1.73
C MET A 71 -15.42 -2.76 1.99
N ASP A 72 -15.80 -3.83 1.28
CA ASP A 72 -16.71 -4.84 1.79
C ASP A 72 -15.93 -5.57 2.91
N GLY A 73 -15.35 -4.78 3.80
CA GLY A 73 -14.58 -5.16 4.95
C GLY A 73 -15.59 -5.70 5.93
N ASN A 74 -15.84 -7.00 5.82
CA ASN A 74 -16.00 -7.90 6.97
C ASN A 74 -16.49 -9.30 6.60
N ARG A 75 -16.69 -9.62 5.31
CA ARG A 75 -17.22 -10.95 4.96
C ARG A 75 -16.39 -11.62 3.89
N ALA A 76 -16.10 -12.89 4.12
CA ALA A 76 -15.77 -13.80 3.04
C ALA A 76 -16.78 -13.60 1.90
N SER A 77 -16.27 -13.44 0.69
CA SER A 77 -17.12 -13.42 -0.48
C SER A 77 -17.53 -14.86 -0.76
N PHE A 78 -18.83 -15.15 -0.73
CA PHE A 78 -19.33 -16.44 -1.17
C PHE A 78 -19.44 -16.43 -2.68
N THR A 79 -18.76 -17.37 -3.31
CA THR A 79 -18.86 -17.63 -4.74
C THR A 79 -19.53 -18.97 -4.98
N THR A 80 -19.82 -19.30 -6.24
CA THR A 80 -20.22 -20.67 -6.61
C THR A 80 -19.17 -21.72 -6.26
N ARG A 81 -17.95 -21.30 -5.86
CA ARG A 81 -16.86 -22.17 -5.41
C ARG A 81 -16.65 -22.15 -3.89
N GLY A 82 -17.64 -21.69 -3.12
CA GLY A 82 -17.56 -21.58 -1.66
C GLY A 82 -16.99 -20.25 -1.18
N ALA A 83 -16.55 -20.23 0.08
CA ALA A 83 -16.01 -19.03 0.73
C ALA A 83 -14.68 -18.63 0.09
N VAL A 84 -14.47 -17.32 -0.09
CA VAL A 84 -13.20 -16.74 -0.54
C VAL A 84 -12.72 -15.73 0.49
N VAL A 85 -11.59 -16.04 1.13
CA VAL A 85 -10.99 -15.25 2.21
C VAL A 85 -9.75 -14.57 1.67
N LYS A 86 -9.89 -13.29 1.31
CA LYS A 86 -8.81 -12.49 0.72
C LYS A 86 -8.96 -11.00 1.00
N GLU A 87 -7.84 -10.29 0.97
CA GLU A 87 -7.78 -8.84 1.18
C GLU A 87 -6.78 -8.22 0.20
N LYS A 88 -7.09 -7.02 -0.29
CA LYS A 88 -6.16 -6.20 -1.08
C LYS A 88 -5.43 -5.25 -0.15
N VAL A 89 -4.12 -5.17 -0.30
CA VAL A 89 -3.26 -4.33 0.53
C VAL A 89 -3.07 -2.98 -0.16
N THR A 90 -3.53 -1.92 0.50
CA THR A 90 -3.32 -0.53 0.04
C THR A 90 -2.06 0.03 0.69
N PHE A 91 -1.13 0.52 -0.13
CA PHE A 91 0.16 1.05 0.34
C PHE A 91 0.28 2.58 0.29
N GLY A 92 -0.74 3.26 -0.26
CA GLY A 92 -0.75 4.69 -0.49
C GLY A 92 -1.71 5.07 -1.62
N HIS A 93 -1.84 6.37 -1.86
CA HIS A 93 -2.47 6.90 -3.06
C HIS A 93 -1.49 6.85 -4.24
N LEU A 94 -2.06 6.93 -5.45
CA LEU A 94 -1.32 6.97 -6.70
C LEU A 94 -1.24 8.41 -7.19
N ALA A 95 -0.07 8.85 -7.65
CA ALA A 95 0.07 10.09 -8.40
C ALA A 95 0.23 9.80 -9.89
N SER A 96 -0.27 10.71 -10.72
CA SER A 96 -0.20 10.64 -12.18
C SER A 96 0.36 11.91 -12.77
N ALA A 97 1.27 11.78 -13.73
CA ALA A 97 1.46 12.83 -14.72
C ALA A 97 0.16 12.98 -15.52
N GLY A 98 -0.34 14.20 -15.63
CA GLY A 98 -1.62 14.53 -16.25
C GLY A 98 -2.85 14.32 -15.35
N LEU A 99 -4.01 14.51 -15.97
CA LEU A 99 -5.34 14.45 -15.32
C LEU A 99 -6.09 13.15 -15.63
N ALA A 100 -5.46 12.25 -16.39
CA ALA A 100 -6.10 11.00 -16.80
C ALA A 100 -6.25 10.05 -15.61
N LYS A 101 -7.43 9.43 -15.52
CA LYS A 101 -7.71 8.39 -14.54
C LYS A 101 -6.83 7.15 -14.78
N PRO A 102 -6.31 6.51 -13.72
CA PRO A 102 -5.69 5.20 -13.85
C PRO A 102 -6.60 4.17 -14.50
N MET A 103 -6.12 3.54 -15.57
CA MET A 103 -6.82 2.45 -16.23
C MET A 103 -6.70 1.16 -15.44
N GLU A 104 -5.46 0.82 -15.06
CA GLU A 104 -5.12 -0.39 -14.35
C GLU A 104 -3.83 -0.20 -13.56
N VAL A 105 -3.82 -0.63 -12.30
CA VAL A 105 -2.62 -0.71 -11.47
C VAL A 105 -2.63 -2.04 -10.74
N ASP A 106 -1.47 -2.68 -10.63
CA ASP A 106 -1.33 -3.90 -9.86
C ASP A 106 -1.36 -3.61 -8.35
N VAL A 107 -2.23 -4.32 -7.64
CA VAL A 107 -2.38 -4.26 -6.19
C VAL A 107 -2.06 -5.64 -5.61
N LEU A 108 -1.41 -5.69 -4.46
CA LEU A 108 -1.13 -6.94 -3.77
C LEU A 108 -2.42 -7.49 -3.17
N GLU A 109 -2.80 -8.70 -3.52
CA GLU A 109 -3.90 -9.47 -2.93
C GLU A 109 -3.31 -10.61 -2.08
N VAL A 110 -3.75 -10.71 -0.83
CA VAL A 110 -3.41 -11.81 0.08
C VAL A 110 -4.65 -12.68 0.25
N THR A 111 -4.50 -13.99 0.06
CA THR A 111 -5.58 -14.99 0.19
C THR A 111 -5.18 -16.01 1.25
N ASP A 112 -6.10 -16.34 2.15
CA ASP A 112 -5.96 -17.46 3.08
C ASP A 112 -6.49 -18.73 2.38
N GLU A 113 -5.57 -19.60 1.94
CA GLU A 113 -5.93 -20.82 1.22
C GLU A 113 -6.60 -21.86 2.14
N ASP A 114 -6.35 -21.81 3.45
CA ASP A 114 -6.93 -22.75 4.40
C ASP A 114 -8.41 -22.45 4.70
N GLU A 115 -8.82 -21.19 4.57
CA GLU A 115 -10.19 -20.72 4.80
C GLU A 115 -10.98 -20.47 3.50
N THR A 116 -10.36 -20.69 2.34
CA THR A 116 -10.99 -20.57 1.03
C THR A 116 -11.46 -21.93 0.51
N GLY A 117 -12.74 -22.06 0.12
CA GLY A 117 -13.30 -23.28 -0.47
C GLY A 117 -14.73 -23.63 0.00
N TRP A 118 -15.24 -24.77 -0.46
CA TRP A 118 -16.64 -25.20 -0.25
C TRP A 118 -16.96 -25.62 1.18
N LEU A 119 -16.01 -26.24 1.88
CA LEU A 119 -16.19 -26.81 3.22
C LEU A 119 -15.46 -26.00 4.29
N LYS A 120 -15.17 -24.73 4.01
CA LYS A 120 -14.39 -23.84 4.90
C LYS A 120 -15.31 -22.83 5.57
N SER A 121 -14.90 -22.39 6.77
CA SER A 121 -15.69 -21.45 7.57
C SER A 121 -15.78 -20.07 6.90
N GLY A 122 -14.77 -19.73 6.09
CA GLY A 122 -14.64 -18.39 5.54
C GLY A 122 -14.20 -17.37 6.59
N SER A 123 -13.56 -17.81 7.68
CA SER A 123 -13.10 -16.89 8.72
C SER A 123 -11.98 -15.99 8.19
N MET A 124 -12.09 -14.70 8.48
CA MET A 124 -11.08 -13.69 8.14
C MET A 124 -10.03 -13.52 9.24
N ASP A 125 -10.17 -14.18 10.39
CA ASP A 125 -9.41 -13.84 11.59
C ASP A 125 -7.92 -14.15 11.43
N LYS A 126 -7.59 -15.30 10.83
CA LYS A 126 -6.20 -15.67 10.54
C LYS A 126 -5.59 -14.83 9.44
N LEU A 127 -6.36 -14.45 8.42
CA LEU A 127 -5.90 -13.48 7.43
C LEU A 127 -5.59 -12.11 8.07
N ARG A 128 -6.45 -11.61 8.95
CA ARG A 128 -6.24 -10.33 9.65
C ARG A 128 -5.03 -10.38 10.58
N GLU A 129 -4.84 -11.49 11.29
CA GLU A 129 -3.66 -11.73 12.12
C GLU A 129 -2.38 -11.72 11.26
N PHE A 130 -2.37 -12.45 10.15
CA PHE A 130 -1.27 -12.45 9.19
C PHE A 130 -0.95 -11.05 8.64
N LEU A 131 -1.98 -10.32 8.23
CA LEU A 131 -1.81 -8.95 7.74
C LEU A 131 -1.27 -8.02 8.83
N THR A 132 -1.71 -8.15 10.08
CA THR A 132 -1.18 -7.35 11.19
C THR A 132 0.30 -7.61 11.44
N ILE A 133 0.77 -8.83 11.18
CA ILE A 133 2.18 -9.22 11.35
C ILE A 133 3.04 -8.69 10.19
N PHE A 134 2.66 -8.94 8.93
CA PHE A 134 3.52 -8.64 7.78
C PHE A 134 3.24 -7.30 7.11
N PHE A 135 2.01 -6.79 7.26
CA PHE A 135 1.51 -5.55 6.69
C PHE A 135 0.72 -4.72 7.72
N PRO A 136 1.35 -4.35 8.86
CA PRO A 136 0.66 -3.64 9.92
C PRO A 136 0.12 -2.30 9.42
N PHE A 137 -0.94 -1.82 10.05
CA PHE A 137 -1.34 -0.43 9.90
C PHE A 137 -0.24 0.51 10.43
N PRO A 138 -0.14 1.75 9.95
CA PRO A 138 0.72 2.75 10.56
C PRO A 138 0.32 3.01 12.02
N GLU A 139 1.28 3.46 12.81
CA GLU A 139 1.04 3.90 14.19
C GLU A 139 0.31 5.25 14.22
N ARG A 140 0.67 6.11 13.27
CA ARG A 140 0.11 7.44 13.02
C ARG A 140 0.52 7.89 11.63
N PHE A 141 0.02 9.04 11.20
CA PHE A 141 0.55 9.76 10.06
C PHE A 141 1.35 10.99 10.49
N GLU A 142 2.15 11.46 9.56
CA GLU A 142 2.86 12.73 9.63
C GLU A 142 2.46 13.57 8.42
N LYS A 143 1.95 14.78 8.66
CA LYS A 143 1.67 15.73 7.59
C LYS A 143 3.00 16.25 7.02
N VAL A 144 3.29 15.90 5.77
CA VAL A 144 4.53 16.24 5.08
C VAL A 144 4.42 17.58 4.37
N TRP A 145 3.26 17.85 3.78
CA TRP A 145 3.02 19.06 3.01
C TRP A 145 1.52 19.33 2.91
N TYR A 146 1.17 20.57 2.62
CA TYR A 146 -0.20 20.94 2.29
C TYR A 146 -0.22 22.14 1.35
N ARG A 147 -1.35 22.32 0.67
CA ARG A 147 -1.63 23.48 -0.16
C ARG A 147 -3.03 23.98 0.13
N MET A 148 -3.13 25.28 0.37
CA MET A 148 -4.41 25.96 0.54
C MET A 148 -5.11 26.14 -0.81
N PRO A 149 -6.44 26.36 -0.80
CA PRO A 149 -7.16 26.67 -2.01
C PRO A 149 -6.59 27.94 -2.66
N THR A 150 -6.54 27.96 -3.99
CA THR A 150 -6.12 29.17 -4.72
C THR A 150 -7.34 29.94 -5.20
N ALA A 151 -7.20 31.25 -5.42
CA ALA A 151 -8.26 32.09 -6.00
C ALA A 151 -8.77 31.57 -7.36
N ARG A 152 -7.97 30.73 -8.04
CA ARG A 152 -8.31 30.08 -9.31
C ARG A 152 -9.12 28.79 -9.15
N GLY A 153 -9.58 28.46 -7.93
CA GLY A 153 -10.50 27.36 -7.68
C GLY A 153 -9.86 25.99 -7.55
N MET A 154 -8.53 25.92 -7.40
CA MET A 154 -7.86 24.65 -7.10
C MET A 154 -8.16 24.25 -5.65
N SER A 155 -8.65 23.02 -5.47
CA SER A 155 -8.96 22.44 -4.16
C SER A 155 -7.72 22.37 -3.25
N PRO A 156 -7.92 22.46 -1.93
CA PRO A 156 -6.83 22.22 -0.98
C PRO A 156 -6.36 20.77 -1.07
N VAL A 157 -5.14 20.52 -0.60
CA VAL A 157 -4.62 19.16 -0.44
C VAL A 157 -3.69 19.10 0.75
N TYR A 158 -3.76 18.03 1.53
CA TYR A 158 -2.87 17.74 2.64
C TYR A 158 -2.28 16.36 2.40
N ILE A 159 -0.95 16.24 2.46
CA ILE A 159 -0.25 14.99 2.20
C ILE A 159 0.35 14.45 3.49
N TRP A 160 0.09 13.16 3.71
CA TRP A 160 0.36 12.43 4.93
C TRP A 160 1.27 11.24 4.61
N ARG A 161 2.37 11.12 5.36
CA ARG A 161 3.27 9.97 5.33
C ARG A 161 2.90 9.02 6.47
N PRO A 162 2.65 7.73 6.19
CA PRO A 162 2.44 6.74 7.24
C PRO A 162 3.73 6.54 8.06
N VAL A 163 3.60 6.56 9.38
CA VAL A 163 4.70 6.29 10.31
C VAL A 163 4.54 4.87 10.87
N PRO A 164 5.47 3.95 10.58
CA PRO A 164 5.37 2.56 11.05
C PRO A 164 5.63 2.46 12.57
N HIS A 165 5.11 1.39 13.18
CA HIS A 165 5.30 1.07 14.61
C HIS A 165 6.75 0.76 15.00
N SER A 166 7.59 0.36 14.06
CA SER A 166 9.01 0.06 14.30
C SER A 166 9.85 0.32 13.06
N LYS A 167 11.18 0.34 13.23
CA LYS A 167 12.13 0.51 12.14
C LYS A 167 12.17 -0.68 11.18
N ASP A 168 11.62 -1.83 11.55
CA ASP A 168 11.57 -3.03 10.71
C ASP A 168 10.55 -2.90 9.57
N TYR A 169 9.63 -1.93 9.68
CA TYR A 169 8.62 -1.65 8.67
C TYR A 169 8.85 -0.30 8.01
N VAL A 170 8.24 -0.13 6.84
CA VAL A 170 8.29 1.10 6.06
C VAL A 170 6.95 1.35 5.37
N GLY A 171 6.60 2.61 5.18
CA GLY A 171 5.50 3.01 4.29
C GLY A 171 6.00 3.16 2.86
N LEU A 172 5.27 2.60 1.87
CA LEU A 172 5.69 2.67 0.46
C LEU A 172 5.17 3.91 -0.26
N GLY A 173 4.05 4.50 0.19
CA GLY A 173 3.46 5.68 -0.43
C GLY A 173 2.81 6.61 0.58
N THR A 174 2.40 7.78 0.10
CA THR A 174 1.70 8.79 0.90
C THR A 174 0.18 8.78 0.64
N ILE A 175 -0.57 9.38 1.56
CA ILE A 175 -2.01 9.61 1.45
C ILE A 175 -2.29 11.09 1.28
N ALA A 176 -3.28 11.42 0.45
CA ALA A 176 -3.77 12.78 0.28
C ALA A 176 -5.17 12.91 0.86
N THR A 177 -5.46 14.03 1.52
CA THR A 177 -6.80 14.41 1.97
C THR A 177 -7.13 15.81 1.47
N LEU A 178 -8.42 16.14 1.40
CA LEU A 178 -8.91 17.48 1.05
C LEU A 178 -9.12 18.38 2.28
N GLU A 179 -9.07 17.80 3.47
CA GLU A 179 -9.20 18.50 4.75
C GLU A 179 -7.94 18.28 5.58
N ASP A 180 -7.65 19.21 6.49
CA ASP A 180 -6.53 19.09 7.43
C ASP A 180 -6.87 18.13 8.57
N VAL A 181 -7.23 16.92 8.21
CA VAL A 181 -7.61 15.84 9.11
C VAL A 181 -6.77 14.64 8.74
N GLU A 182 -6.12 14.06 9.74
CA GLU A 182 -5.34 12.85 9.60
C GLU A 182 -6.20 11.72 9.01
N PRO A 183 -5.72 10.99 7.99
CA PRO A 183 -6.48 9.89 7.42
C PRO A 183 -6.64 8.74 8.43
N PRO A 184 -7.68 7.90 8.29
CA PRO A 184 -7.85 6.71 9.11
C PRO A 184 -6.62 5.78 9.05
N LEU A 185 -6.24 5.19 10.19
CA LEU A 185 -5.08 4.27 10.26
C LEU A 185 -5.23 3.04 9.35
N ASP A 186 -6.46 2.63 9.05
CA ASP A 186 -6.76 1.51 8.16
C ASP A 186 -6.74 1.87 6.66
N SER A 187 -6.46 3.14 6.31
CA SER A 187 -6.40 3.59 4.91
C SER A 187 -5.21 3.03 4.14
N VAL A 188 -4.11 2.69 4.84
CA VAL A 188 -2.91 2.07 4.25
C VAL A 188 -2.28 1.07 5.22
N ARG A 189 -1.48 0.17 4.68
CA ARG A 189 -0.62 -0.72 5.45
C ARG A 189 0.84 -0.39 5.16
N CYS A 190 1.67 -0.54 6.18
CA CYS A 190 3.12 -0.59 6.05
C CYS A 190 3.56 -1.98 5.57
N VAL A 191 4.83 -2.15 5.26
CA VAL A 191 5.42 -3.43 4.83
C VAL A 191 6.75 -3.65 5.53
N HIS A 192 7.07 -4.91 5.83
CA HIS A 192 8.36 -5.25 6.40
C HIS A 192 9.51 -4.94 5.41
N ARG A 193 10.62 -4.37 5.89
CA ARG A 193 11.74 -3.92 5.05
C ARG A 193 12.40 -5.03 4.23
N SER A 194 12.33 -6.27 4.69
CA SER A 194 12.85 -7.43 3.93
C SER A 194 12.11 -7.68 2.61
N PHE A 195 10.91 -7.12 2.43
CA PHE A 195 10.11 -7.29 1.21
C PHE A 195 10.21 -6.12 0.26
N VAL A 196 11.03 -5.12 0.57
CA VAL A 196 11.17 -3.93 -0.27
C VAL A 196 12.58 -3.81 -0.81
N LYS A 197 12.72 -3.00 -1.84
CA LYS A 197 14.00 -2.54 -2.36
C LYS A 197 13.91 -1.04 -2.55
N ASP A 198 15.05 -0.39 -2.47
CA ASP A 198 15.16 1.03 -2.80
C ASP A 198 14.97 1.20 -4.30
N LEU A 199 14.19 2.21 -4.68
CA LEU A 199 14.13 2.65 -6.07
C LEU A 199 15.31 3.59 -6.33
N PRO A 200 16.19 3.26 -7.29
CA PRO A 200 17.28 4.16 -7.66
C PRO A 200 16.74 5.52 -8.09
N THR A 201 17.44 6.60 -7.74
CA THR A 201 17.04 7.97 -8.12
C THR A 201 16.80 8.12 -9.63
N GLY A 202 17.57 7.43 -10.47
CA GLY A 202 17.39 7.44 -11.92
C GLY A 202 16.11 6.75 -12.43
N GLU A 203 15.38 6.04 -11.56
CA GLU A 203 14.08 5.44 -11.86
C GLU A 203 12.91 6.28 -11.33
N LEU A 204 13.18 7.46 -10.77
CA LEU A 204 12.17 8.38 -10.25
C LEU A 204 11.92 9.53 -11.23
N ALA A 205 10.66 9.93 -11.36
CA ALA A 205 10.22 11.08 -12.12
C ALA A 205 9.61 12.12 -11.16
N GLN A 206 9.97 13.39 -11.36
CA GLN A 206 9.28 14.51 -10.74
C GLN A 206 7.98 14.77 -11.51
N LEU A 207 6.84 14.58 -10.85
CA LEU A 207 5.52 14.75 -11.46
C LEU A 207 4.96 16.17 -11.27
N TYR A 208 5.39 16.85 -10.21
CA TYR A 208 4.89 18.16 -9.84
C TYR A 208 5.93 18.92 -9.03
N THR A 209 5.95 20.24 -9.18
CA THR A 209 6.66 21.17 -8.33
C THR A 209 5.78 22.39 -8.08
N ASP A 210 5.77 22.90 -6.86
CA ASP A 210 5.16 24.19 -6.52
C ASP A 210 6.22 25.29 -6.31
N THR A 211 7.47 25.06 -6.75
CA THR A 211 8.55 26.05 -6.67
C THR A 211 8.10 27.38 -7.27
N GLY A 212 8.27 28.48 -6.52
CA GLY A 212 7.81 29.82 -6.92
C GLY A 212 6.40 30.19 -6.47
N VAL A 213 5.72 29.30 -5.73
CA VAL A 213 4.46 29.60 -5.04
C VAL A 213 4.76 29.93 -3.58
N ALA A 214 3.95 30.80 -2.95
CA ALA A 214 4.08 31.11 -1.53
C ALA A 214 3.98 29.84 -0.65
N GLY A 215 4.99 29.62 0.20
CA GLY A 215 5.11 28.47 1.10
C GLY A 215 6.44 27.74 0.93
N PRO A 216 6.72 26.71 1.75
CA PRO A 216 7.85 25.82 1.52
C PRO A 216 7.66 25.07 0.19
N PRO A 217 8.66 25.07 -0.71
CA PRO A 217 8.55 24.34 -1.96
C PRO A 217 8.44 22.84 -1.69
N ALA A 218 7.78 22.14 -2.59
CA ALA A 218 7.51 20.73 -2.55
C ALA A 218 7.52 20.16 -3.96
N CYS A 219 7.96 18.91 -4.07
CA CYS A 219 7.92 18.16 -5.32
C CYS A 219 7.33 16.78 -5.07
N ILE A 220 6.47 16.35 -6.00
CA ILE A 220 5.90 14.99 -5.99
C ILE A 220 6.78 14.12 -6.88
N TRP A 221 7.23 13.00 -6.32
CA TRP A 221 8.10 12.03 -6.99
C TRP A 221 7.42 10.66 -7.05
N ALA A 222 7.60 9.97 -8.16
CA ALA A 222 7.00 8.67 -8.42
C ALA A 222 7.92 7.81 -9.29
N HIS A 223 7.72 6.49 -9.31
CA HIS A 223 8.51 5.58 -10.14
C HIS A 223 8.20 5.77 -11.63
N ALA A 224 9.19 6.21 -12.41
CA ALA A 224 9.06 6.58 -13.82
C ALA A 224 8.58 5.41 -14.72
N LYS A 225 9.00 4.18 -14.41
CA LYS A 225 8.66 2.98 -15.20
C LYS A 225 7.38 2.29 -14.74
N ALA A 226 6.70 2.78 -13.69
CA ALA A 226 5.47 2.15 -13.19
C ALA A 226 4.23 2.45 -14.06
N GLY A 227 4.44 3.04 -15.24
CA GLY A 227 3.39 3.61 -16.08
C GLY A 227 3.03 5.02 -15.62
N SER A 228 1.86 5.51 -16.05
CA SER A 228 1.38 6.85 -15.69
C SER A 228 0.93 6.98 -14.24
N HIS A 229 0.89 5.90 -13.44
CA HIS A 229 0.33 5.92 -12.09
C HIS A 229 1.19 5.09 -11.14
N ALA A 230 1.75 5.74 -10.11
CA ALA A 230 2.57 5.05 -9.12
C ALA A 230 2.31 5.58 -7.71
N LEU A 231 2.67 4.78 -6.72
CA LEU A 231 2.87 5.29 -5.36
C LEU A 231 3.87 6.46 -5.43
N PHE A 232 3.61 7.48 -4.63
CA PHE A 232 4.41 8.70 -4.64
C PHE A 232 4.90 9.06 -3.25
N ALA A 233 5.95 9.88 -3.25
CA ALA A 233 6.52 10.52 -2.08
C ALA A 233 6.78 11.99 -2.38
N LEU A 234 7.10 12.76 -1.33
CA LEU A 234 7.40 14.18 -1.44
C LEU A 234 8.79 14.49 -0.91
N SER A 235 9.40 15.48 -1.55
CA SER A 235 10.50 16.26 -0.97
C SER A 235 10.01 17.68 -0.74
N VAL A 236 10.40 18.29 0.38
CA VAL A 236 9.90 19.60 0.83
C VAL A 236 11.02 20.51 1.30
N GLY A 237 10.81 21.82 1.24
CA GLY A 237 11.78 22.83 1.70
C GLY A 237 13.04 22.87 0.83
N PRO A 238 14.22 23.12 1.43
CA PRO A 238 15.48 23.26 0.68
C PRO A 238 15.86 22.06 -0.18
N THR A 239 15.33 20.86 0.13
CA THR A 239 15.60 19.62 -0.60
C THR A 239 14.48 19.24 -1.57
N ALA A 240 13.50 20.12 -1.83
CA ALA A 240 12.36 19.82 -2.70
C ALA A 240 12.78 19.32 -4.10
N ALA A 241 13.84 19.88 -4.67
CA ALA A 241 14.37 19.48 -5.97
C ALA A 241 15.14 18.14 -5.97
N GLN A 242 15.42 17.56 -4.80
CA GLN A 242 16.11 16.28 -4.67
C GLN A 242 15.07 15.16 -4.53
N ALA A 243 15.24 14.07 -5.28
CA ALA A 243 14.34 12.93 -5.15
C ALA A 243 14.47 12.29 -3.76
N PRO A 244 13.35 11.96 -3.09
CA PRO A 244 13.39 11.31 -1.78
C PRO A 244 13.76 9.84 -1.93
N GLU A 245 14.08 9.20 -0.81
CA GLU A 245 14.15 7.74 -0.74
C GLU A 245 12.74 7.16 -0.93
N ILE A 246 12.57 6.33 -1.96
CA ILE A 246 11.31 5.65 -2.25
C ILE A 246 11.58 4.15 -2.30
N PHE A 247 10.72 3.38 -1.64
CA PHE A 247 10.78 1.93 -1.64
C PHE A 247 9.73 1.36 -2.60
N ALA A 248 10.08 0.27 -3.26
CA ALA A 248 9.12 -0.57 -3.96
C ALA A 248 9.11 -1.97 -3.35
N MET A 249 7.92 -2.55 -3.20
CA MET A 249 7.82 -3.96 -2.81
C MET A 249 8.44 -4.82 -3.91
N GLN A 250 9.28 -5.76 -3.51
CA GLN A 250 9.92 -6.71 -4.42
C GLN A 250 8.85 -7.56 -5.09
N ARG A 251 9.02 -7.79 -6.39
CA ARG A 251 8.18 -8.71 -7.17
C ARG A 251 8.93 -10.02 -7.33
N VAL A 252 8.25 -11.13 -7.03
CA VAL A 252 8.77 -12.48 -7.31
C VAL A 252 8.48 -12.82 -8.75
N ASP A 253 9.39 -13.58 -9.36
CA ASP A 253 9.16 -14.21 -10.65
C ASP A 253 7.88 -15.05 -10.61
N GLY A 254 7.03 -14.89 -11.62
CA GLY A 254 5.72 -15.52 -11.68
C GLY A 254 4.59 -14.80 -10.92
N GLY A 255 4.89 -13.69 -10.23
CA GLY A 255 3.90 -12.77 -9.67
C GLY A 255 3.03 -13.33 -8.54
N ARG A 256 3.37 -14.50 -8.00
CA ARG A 256 2.73 -15.13 -6.83
C ARG A 256 3.77 -15.76 -5.92
N PHE A 257 3.51 -15.75 -4.62
CA PHE A 257 4.37 -16.35 -3.61
C PHE A 257 3.55 -16.68 -2.37
N TYR A 258 4.12 -17.50 -1.50
CA TYR A 258 3.43 -18.00 -0.31
C TYR A 258 4.21 -17.69 0.96
N MET A 259 3.46 -17.60 2.06
CA MET A 259 3.97 -17.40 3.40
C MET A 259 3.12 -18.16 4.42
N ASP A 260 3.69 -18.43 5.59
CA ASP A 260 3.01 -19.04 6.74
C ASP A 260 3.12 -18.14 7.96
N PHE A 261 2.44 -18.51 9.05
CA PHE A 261 2.64 -17.84 10.32
C PHE A 261 4.08 -18.02 10.83
N PRO A 262 4.61 -17.00 11.53
CA PRO A 262 5.86 -17.15 12.26
C PRO A 262 5.80 -18.37 13.20
N GLY A 263 6.86 -19.19 13.20
CA GLY A 263 6.97 -20.37 14.06
C GLY A 263 6.29 -21.65 13.55
N GLN A 264 5.53 -21.61 12.44
CA GLN A 264 4.88 -22.79 11.87
C GLN A 264 5.78 -23.61 10.90
N GLY A 265 6.98 -23.11 10.59
CA GLY A 265 7.79 -23.57 9.45
C GLY A 265 8.93 -24.56 9.73
N ASP A 266 9.23 -24.90 10.99
CA ASP A 266 10.44 -25.70 11.30
C ASP A 266 10.15 -27.18 11.61
N ALA A 267 8.89 -27.63 11.55
CA ALA A 267 8.53 -29.02 11.85
C ALA A 267 8.63 -29.98 10.65
N SER A 268 8.77 -29.48 9.41
CA SER A 268 8.83 -30.30 8.19
C SER A 268 10.24 -30.54 7.65
N GLY A 269 11.28 -30.27 8.44
CA GLY A 269 12.68 -30.66 8.15
C GLY A 269 12.97 -32.16 8.34
N ALA A 270 11.97 -33.04 8.22
CA ALA A 270 12.20 -34.48 8.18
C ALA A 270 12.73 -34.86 6.78
N ALA A 271 14.05 -35.07 6.73
CA ALA A 271 14.84 -35.78 5.73
C ALA A 271 14.11 -36.20 4.44
N SER A 272 14.43 -35.53 3.32
CA SER A 272 14.28 -36.15 2.02
C SER A 272 15.22 -37.38 1.96
N PRO A 273 14.74 -38.56 1.55
CA PRO A 273 15.61 -39.71 1.37
C PRO A 273 16.58 -39.42 0.23
N THR A 274 17.86 -39.32 0.56
CA THR A 274 18.97 -39.40 -0.40
C THR A 274 18.82 -40.68 -1.21
N THR A 275 18.39 -40.56 -2.46
CA THR A 275 18.49 -41.63 -3.44
C THR A 275 19.97 -41.87 -3.75
N PRO A 276 20.49 -43.09 -3.58
CA PRO A 276 21.86 -43.39 -3.96
C PRO A 276 21.98 -43.39 -5.48
N PHE A 277 22.84 -42.53 -6.01
CA PHE A 277 23.29 -42.58 -7.40
C PHE A 277 23.94 -43.94 -7.65
N SER A 278 23.32 -44.79 -8.47
CA SER A 278 23.96 -46.01 -8.96
C SER A 278 25.01 -45.64 -10.02
N ARG A 279 26.22 -46.19 -9.85
CA ARG A 279 27.23 -46.28 -10.90
C ARG A 279 27.05 -47.63 -11.62
N SER A 280 26.94 -47.58 -12.94
CA SER A 280 27.34 -48.67 -13.85
C SER A 280 27.51 -48.04 -15.24
N ARG A 281 28.77 -47.86 -15.65
CA ARG A 281 29.51 -48.62 -16.68
C ARG A 281 29.13 -48.23 -18.10
#